data_AF-A0A1C5S1K7-F1
#
_entry.id   AF-A0A1C5S1K7-F1
#
_cell.length_a   1.000
_cell.length_b   1.000
_cell.length_c   1.000
_cell.angle_alpha   90.00
_cell.angle_beta   90.00
_cell.angle_gamma   90.00
#
_symmetry.space_group_name_H-M   'P 1'
#
loop_
_entity.id
_entity.type
_entity.pdbx_description
1 polymer ?
#
loop_
_entity_poly.entity_id
_entity_poly.type
_entity_poly.pdbx_seq_one_letter_code
_entity_poly.pdbx_strand_id
1 'polypeptide(L)'
;MQKDIYRRIKKFSENMEAMLRVYGMLELEDAYKIYCTLYDKNQDKTEFYRYVYWYGSFNCIFKTAYTGDGRCFSFIEDIDSQKVIAMQEKYAADMDYASFSIEDIRLLSENLANRTEWIDILFSKLRYQVNIPLEAAERCLISTVIGIMNGTTLEEAFEAISEWSNGKSDIAANAEVWMAISGIMLELELPMLKGRSRTEYAREKNMSPWSVDMVSNHAAVFSDKKLHMYEFPKSVQEWMYNACEFGESHEIQRLFNLKKQENVCSEEFIYLLCDTCITFGKEAEVEALLKELENSSSFGRTAADKLRDRLQGRYDAFDEEYDDEFDEKNMFPWINAKPQVPFIRESPKIGRNDPCPCGSGKKYKKCCGK
;
A
#
# COMPACT_ATOMS: atom_id res chain seq x y z
N MET A 1 -18.40 -7.76 -36.59
CA MET A 1 -19.33 -7.00 -35.72
C MET A 1 -19.33 -7.50 -34.27
N GLN A 2 -19.86 -8.69 -33.94
CA GLN A 2 -19.92 -9.15 -32.54
C GLN A 2 -18.53 -9.31 -31.89
N LYS A 3 -17.57 -9.93 -32.59
CA LYS A 3 -16.17 -10.06 -32.12
C LYS A 3 -15.49 -8.70 -31.91
N ASP A 4 -15.84 -7.69 -32.70
CA ASP A 4 -15.23 -6.36 -32.64
C ASP A 4 -15.77 -5.58 -31.44
N ILE A 5 -17.07 -5.71 -31.15
CA ILE A 5 -17.71 -5.14 -29.95
C ILE A 5 -17.07 -5.73 -28.68
N TYR A 6 -16.93 -7.06 -28.60
CA TYR A 6 -16.28 -7.70 -27.46
C TYR A 6 -14.83 -7.24 -27.26
N ARG A 7 -14.04 -7.12 -28.35
CA ARG A 7 -12.67 -6.61 -28.25
C ARG A 7 -12.61 -5.17 -27.75
N ARG A 8 -13.52 -4.31 -28.21
CA ARG A 8 -13.60 -2.90 -27.76
C ARG A 8 -13.94 -2.82 -26.27
N ILE A 9 -14.93 -3.57 -25.82
CA ILE A 9 -15.33 -3.62 -24.42
C ILE A 9 -14.21 -4.17 -23.55
N LYS A 10 -13.56 -5.26 -23.97
CA LYS A 10 -12.43 -5.84 -23.23
C LYS A 10 -11.31 -4.81 -23.07
N LYS A 11 -10.92 -4.14 -24.16
CA LYS A 11 -9.90 -3.09 -24.13
C LYS A 11 -10.31 -1.91 -23.23
N PHE A 12 -11.59 -1.53 -23.27
CA PHE A 12 -12.13 -0.50 -22.38
C PHE A 12 -11.98 -0.90 -20.91
N SER A 13 -12.40 -2.11 -20.55
CA SER A 13 -12.30 -2.61 -19.18
C SER A 13 -10.86 -2.68 -18.70
N GLU A 14 -9.93 -3.21 -19.51
CA GLU A 14 -8.50 -3.27 -19.18
C GLU A 14 -7.91 -1.86 -18.96
N ASN A 15 -8.26 -0.89 -19.82
CA ASN A 15 -7.80 0.50 -19.69
C ASN A 15 -8.38 1.19 -18.44
N MET A 16 -9.68 1.00 -18.16
CA MET A 16 -10.33 1.55 -16.97
C MET A 16 -9.76 0.93 -15.70
N GLU A 17 -9.53 -0.37 -15.69
CA GLU A 17 -8.92 -1.07 -14.57
C GLU A 17 -7.50 -0.57 -14.31
N ALA A 18 -6.69 -0.37 -15.36
CA ALA A 18 -5.36 0.20 -15.24
C ALA A 18 -5.39 1.61 -14.61
N MET A 19 -6.30 2.48 -15.07
CA MET A 19 -6.51 3.80 -14.44
C MET A 19 -6.89 3.65 -12.95
N LEU A 20 -7.86 2.80 -12.63
CA LEU A 20 -8.32 2.62 -11.26
C LEU A 20 -7.28 1.98 -10.35
N ARG A 21 -6.34 1.16 -10.86
CA ARG A 21 -5.22 0.64 -10.08
C ARG A 21 -4.24 1.74 -9.65
N VAL A 22 -4.07 2.78 -10.46
CA VAL A 22 -3.21 3.93 -10.13
C VAL A 22 -3.93 4.94 -9.24
N TYR A 23 -5.11 5.40 -9.66
CA TYR A 23 -5.84 6.43 -8.93
C TYR A 23 -6.58 5.91 -7.68
N GLY A 24 -6.89 4.60 -7.65
CA GLY A 24 -7.77 3.91 -6.69
C GLY A 24 -9.25 4.30 -6.80
N MET A 25 -9.55 5.59 -6.97
CA MET A 25 -10.90 6.12 -7.15
C MET A 25 -10.93 7.36 -8.05
N LEU A 26 -11.87 7.37 -9.00
CA LEU A 26 -12.11 8.49 -9.92
C LEU A 26 -13.57 8.91 -9.88
N GLU A 27 -13.83 10.22 -9.81
CA GLU A 27 -15.15 10.76 -10.17
C GLU A 27 -15.41 10.48 -11.66
N LEU A 28 -16.62 10.02 -12.00
CA LEU A 28 -16.92 9.45 -13.31
C LEU A 28 -16.77 10.47 -14.45
N GLU A 29 -17.04 11.74 -14.18
CA GLU A 29 -16.85 12.85 -15.11
C GLU A 29 -15.35 13.04 -15.44
N ASP A 30 -14.49 12.97 -14.43
CA ASP A 30 -13.04 13.13 -14.61
C ASP A 30 -12.42 11.85 -15.16
N ALA A 31 -12.92 10.68 -14.78
CA ALA A 31 -12.56 9.41 -15.39
C ALA A 31 -12.78 9.44 -16.91
N TYR A 32 -13.91 10.01 -17.37
CA TYR A 32 -14.17 10.19 -18.80
C TYR A 32 -13.14 11.09 -19.48
N LYS A 33 -12.83 12.26 -18.89
CA LYS A 33 -11.85 13.21 -19.45
C LYS A 33 -10.46 12.59 -19.53
N ILE A 34 -10.03 11.91 -18.47
CA ILE A 34 -8.72 11.23 -18.40
C ILE A 34 -8.69 10.10 -19.43
N TYR A 35 -9.74 9.28 -19.52
CA TYR A 35 -9.82 8.20 -20.50
C TYR A 35 -9.74 8.70 -21.95
N CYS A 36 -10.44 9.78 -22.27
CA CYS A 36 -10.37 10.40 -23.60
C CYS A 36 -8.96 10.91 -23.93
N THR A 37 -8.27 11.45 -22.93
CA THR A 37 -6.90 11.96 -23.07
C THR A 37 -5.91 10.83 -23.31
N LEU A 38 -6.04 9.72 -22.57
CA LEU A 38 -5.09 8.61 -22.61
C LEU A 38 -5.33 7.62 -23.74
N TYR A 39 -6.60 7.27 -24.00
CA TYR A 39 -6.92 6.06 -24.78
C TYR A 39 -7.75 6.32 -26.03
N ASP A 40 -8.76 7.17 -25.96
CA ASP A 40 -9.66 7.42 -27.09
C ASP A 40 -10.32 8.80 -27.04
N LYS A 41 -9.72 9.77 -27.73
CA LYS A 41 -10.23 11.14 -27.84
C LYS A 41 -11.64 11.26 -28.42
N ASN A 42 -12.15 10.22 -29.08
CA ASN A 42 -13.47 10.21 -29.71
C ASN A 42 -14.48 9.36 -28.94
N GLN A 43 -14.14 8.91 -27.72
CA GLN A 43 -15.04 8.11 -26.91
C GLN A 43 -16.31 8.90 -26.59
N ASP A 44 -17.45 8.35 -26.97
CA ASP A 44 -18.75 8.93 -26.63
C ASP A 44 -18.98 8.81 -25.11
N LYS A 45 -19.44 9.89 -24.50
CA LYS A 45 -19.64 9.98 -23.05
C LYS A 45 -20.77 9.09 -22.54
N THR A 46 -21.86 8.97 -23.29
CA THR A 46 -22.99 8.11 -22.91
C THR A 46 -22.58 6.65 -22.97
N GLU A 47 -21.86 6.25 -24.01
CA GLU A 47 -21.29 4.91 -24.13
C GLU A 47 -20.24 4.64 -23.06
N PHE A 48 -19.41 5.62 -22.70
CA PHE A 48 -18.45 5.49 -21.60
C PHE A 48 -19.17 5.14 -20.29
N TYR A 49 -20.21 5.89 -19.90
CA TYR A 49 -20.99 5.59 -18.69
C TYR A 49 -21.70 4.24 -18.76
N ARG A 50 -22.20 3.85 -19.93
CA ARG A 50 -22.76 2.51 -20.13
C ARG A 50 -21.70 1.44 -19.93
N TYR A 51 -20.49 1.62 -20.42
CA TYR A 51 -19.43 0.63 -20.26
C TYR A 51 -18.97 0.50 -18.81
N VAL A 52 -18.82 1.63 -18.11
CA VAL A 52 -18.53 1.63 -16.66
C VAL A 52 -19.59 0.82 -15.91
N TYR A 53 -20.88 1.10 -16.14
CA TYR A 53 -21.97 0.44 -15.43
C TYR A 53 -22.12 -1.05 -15.81
N TRP A 54 -22.30 -1.35 -17.09
CA TRP A 54 -22.65 -2.70 -17.57
C TRP A 54 -21.48 -3.67 -17.63
N TYR A 55 -20.29 -3.17 -17.95
CA TYR A 55 -19.13 -4.03 -18.19
C TYR A 55 -18.12 -3.98 -17.06
N GLY A 56 -18.03 -2.86 -16.36
CA GLY A 56 -17.26 -2.72 -15.13
C GLY A 56 -18.05 -3.24 -13.92
N SER A 57 -18.99 -2.42 -13.45
CA SER A 57 -19.67 -2.63 -12.16
C SER A 57 -20.54 -3.86 -12.11
N PHE A 58 -21.36 -4.11 -13.13
CA PHE A 58 -22.23 -5.29 -13.15
C PHE A 58 -21.44 -6.61 -13.20
N ASN A 59 -20.23 -6.61 -13.78
CA ASN A 59 -19.36 -7.79 -13.83
C ASN A 59 -18.33 -7.81 -12.68
N CYS A 60 -18.44 -6.90 -11.71
CA CYS A 60 -17.53 -6.78 -10.57
C CYS A 60 -16.05 -6.62 -10.96
N ILE A 61 -15.74 -5.92 -12.06
CA ILE A 61 -14.35 -5.55 -12.40
C ILE A 61 -13.90 -4.40 -11.49
N PHE A 62 -14.82 -3.47 -11.19
CA PHE A 62 -14.64 -2.36 -10.27
C PHE A 62 -16.02 -1.93 -9.73
N LYS A 63 -16.05 -1.14 -8.67
CA LYS A 63 -17.28 -0.67 -8.03
C LYS A 63 -17.63 0.75 -8.44
N THR A 64 -18.89 1.13 -8.19
CA THR A 64 -19.36 2.52 -8.32
C THR A 64 -20.12 2.96 -7.08
N ALA A 65 -20.00 4.23 -6.72
CA ALA A 65 -20.72 4.84 -5.59
C ALA A 65 -21.34 6.16 -6.04
N TYR A 66 -22.49 6.47 -5.44
CA TYR A 66 -23.21 7.73 -5.67
C TYR A 66 -23.28 8.50 -4.35
N THR A 67 -23.10 9.81 -4.45
CA THR A 67 -23.28 10.74 -3.34
C THR A 67 -24.68 11.37 -3.40
N GLY A 68 -25.13 11.98 -2.30
CA GLY A 68 -26.44 12.63 -2.23
C GLY A 68 -26.60 13.85 -3.16
N ASP A 69 -25.49 14.44 -3.60
CA ASP A 69 -25.47 15.56 -4.55
C ASP A 69 -25.48 15.13 -6.02
N GLY A 70 -25.44 13.81 -6.29
CA GLY A 70 -25.51 13.24 -7.63
C GLY A 70 -24.16 12.95 -8.28
N ARG A 71 -23.02 13.21 -7.63
CA ARG A 71 -21.71 12.74 -8.13
C ARG A 71 -21.63 11.22 -8.10
N CYS A 72 -20.98 10.66 -9.11
CA CYS A 72 -20.75 9.22 -9.26
C CYS A 72 -19.24 8.96 -9.31
N PHE A 73 -18.79 7.95 -8.58
CA PHE A 73 -17.38 7.55 -8.51
C PHE A 73 -17.23 6.11 -8.97
N SER A 74 -16.09 5.79 -9.58
CA SER A 74 -15.63 4.43 -9.88
C SER A 74 -14.34 4.13 -9.12
N PHE A 75 -14.22 2.93 -8.55
CA PHE A 75 -13.09 2.56 -7.67
C PHE A 75 -12.85 1.04 -7.65
N ILE A 76 -11.64 0.63 -7.29
CA ILE A 76 -11.31 -0.79 -7.08
C ILE A 76 -12.05 -1.38 -5.86
N GLU A 77 -12.26 -2.69 -5.82
CA GLU A 77 -13.17 -3.39 -4.89
C GLU A 77 -12.97 -3.03 -3.39
N ASP A 78 -11.73 -2.81 -2.95
CA ASP A 78 -11.37 -2.65 -1.54
C ASP A 78 -11.23 -1.20 -1.07
N ILE A 79 -11.62 -0.24 -1.91
CA ILE A 79 -11.65 1.17 -1.49
C ILE A 79 -12.94 1.49 -0.72
N ASP A 80 -12.78 2.04 0.48
CA ASP A 80 -13.85 2.65 1.25
C ASP A 80 -14.22 4.00 0.61
N SER A 81 -15.11 3.94 -0.38
CA SER A 81 -15.56 5.12 -1.11
C SER A 81 -16.11 6.23 -0.21
N GLN A 82 -16.79 5.92 0.90
CA GLN A 82 -17.34 6.96 1.77
C GLN A 82 -16.23 7.71 2.48
N LYS A 83 -15.28 6.98 3.07
CA LYS A 83 -14.14 7.56 3.76
C LYS A 83 -13.25 8.35 2.79
N VAL A 84 -12.95 7.80 1.61
CA VAL A 84 -12.12 8.46 0.61
C VAL A 84 -12.78 9.72 0.05
N ILE A 85 -14.08 9.71 -0.24
CA ILE A 85 -14.81 10.92 -0.70
C ILE A 85 -14.73 12.01 0.36
N ALA A 86 -14.96 11.68 1.64
CA ALA A 86 -14.87 12.65 2.73
C ALA A 86 -13.45 13.25 2.86
N MET A 87 -12.40 12.44 2.66
CA MET A 87 -11.02 12.92 2.67
C MET A 87 -10.69 13.76 1.43
N GLN A 88 -11.21 13.41 0.25
CA GLN A 88 -11.09 14.28 -0.94
C GLN A 88 -11.74 15.63 -0.70
N GLU A 89 -12.91 15.70 -0.07
CA GLU A 89 -13.57 16.96 0.29
C GLU A 89 -12.75 17.78 1.28
N LYS A 90 -12.06 17.13 2.22
CA LYS A 90 -11.18 17.79 3.19
C LYS A 90 -9.91 18.36 2.57
N TYR A 91 -9.27 17.64 1.64
CA TYR A 91 -7.92 17.97 1.16
C TYR A 91 -7.83 18.43 -0.29
N ALA A 92 -8.64 17.84 -1.17
CA ALA A 92 -8.48 17.95 -2.62
C ALA A 92 -9.77 18.39 -3.34
N ALA A 93 -10.72 19.02 -2.64
CA ALA A 93 -12.01 19.43 -3.21
C ALA A 93 -11.82 20.30 -4.45
N ASP A 94 -11.00 21.35 -4.33
CA ASP A 94 -10.74 22.35 -5.38
C ASP A 94 -9.54 21.99 -6.28
N MET A 95 -9.12 20.73 -6.28
CA MET A 95 -7.97 20.26 -7.07
C MET A 95 -8.40 19.36 -8.20
N ASP A 96 -7.75 19.50 -9.35
CA ASP A 96 -7.84 18.51 -10.42
C ASP A 96 -7.09 17.23 -10.05
N TYR A 97 -7.48 16.12 -10.68
CA TYR A 97 -6.72 14.88 -10.60
C TYR A 97 -5.28 15.07 -11.12
N ALA A 98 -4.33 14.37 -10.48
CA ALA A 98 -2.96 14.31 -10.98
C ALA A 98 -2.95 13.79 -12.42
N SER A 99 -2.02 14.28 -13.24
CA SER A 99 -1.91 13.86 -14.64
C SER A 99 -0.83 12.81 -14.79
N PHE A 100 -1.17 11.69 -15.41
CA PHE A 100 -0.25 10.60 -15.74
C PHE A 100 -0.21 10.42 -17.26
N SER A 101 0.94 10.05 -17.81
CA SER A 101 1.03 9.58 -19.19
C SER A 101 0.46 8.16 -19.33
N ILE A 102 0.24 7.69 -20.56
CA ILE A 102 -0.19 6.30 -20.77
C ILE A 102 0.91 5.31 -20.38
N GLU A 103 2.17 5.71 -20.52
CA GLU A 103 3.33 4.96 -20.05
C GLU A 103 3.34 4.85 -18.51
N ASP A 104 3.08 5.95 -17.80
CA ASP A 104 2.99 5.93 -16.33
C ASP A 104 1.85 5.01 -15.88
N ILE A 105 0.65 5.12 -16.49
CA ILE A 105 -0.47 4.26 -16.12
C ILE A 105 -0.13 2.78 -16.35
N ARG A 106 0.55 2.43 -17.45
CA ARG A 106 0.96 1.04 -17.69
C ARG A 106 1.95 0.56 -16.64
N LEU A 107 2.99 1.35 -16.37
CA LEU A 107 4.03 1.01 -15.41
C LEU A 107 3.47 0.82 -14.00
N LEU A 108 2.72 1.80 -13.51
CA LEU A 108 2.21 1.84 -12.14
C LEU A 108 1.06 0.85 -11.88
N SER A 109 0.33 0.45 -12.92
CA SER A 109 -0.77 -0.53 -12.78
C SER A 109 -0.34 -1.99 -12.92
N GLU A 110 0.83 -2.26 -13.49
CA GLU A 110 1.33 -3.63 -13.73
C GLU A 110 1.81 -4.30 -12.44
N ASN A 111 2.57 -3.58 -11.61
CA ASN A 111 3.08 -4.07 -10.35
C ASN A 111 2.99 -2.98 -9.28
N LEU A 112 2.58 -3.36 -8.07
CA LEU A 112 2.50 -2.46 -6.93
C LEU A 112 3.89 -1.92 -6.56
N ALA A 113 4.92 -2.75 -6.64
CA ALA A 113 6.32 -2.39 -6.37
C ALA A 113 6.83 -1.25 -7.27
N ASN A 114 6.28 -1.11 -8.49
CA ASN A 114 6.66 -0.01 -9.40
C ASN A 114 6.26 1.37 -8.87
N ARG A 115 5.42 1.44 -7.84
CA ARG A 115 4.93 2.70 -7.28
C ARG A 115 5.88 3.30 -6.25
N THR A 116 6.60 2.47 -5.50
CA THR A 116 7.61 2.89 -4.54
C THR A 116 8.45 1.70 -4.07
N GLU A 117 9.76 1.89 -3.94
CA GLU A 117 10.72 0.89 -3.46
C GLU A 117 10.40 0.43 -2.03
N TRP A 118 9.71 1.27 -1.25
CA TRP A 118 9.30 0.95 0.12
C TRP A 118 8.37 -0.28 0.22
N ILE A 119 7.68 -0.64 -0.86
CA ILE A 119 6.85 -1.85 -0.92
C ILE A 119 7.71 -3.11 -0.84
N ASP A 120 8.80 -3.16 -1.61
CA ASP A 120 9.72 -4.30 -1.61
C ASP A 120 10.53 -4.36 -0.32
N ILE A 121 10.93 -3.19 0.18
CA ILE A 121 11.57 -3.07 1.50
C ILE A 121 10.63 -3.64 2.56
N LEU A 122 9.37 -3.19 2.63
CA LEU A 122 8.41 -3.69 3.61
C LEU A 122 8.21 -5.20 3.47
N PHE A 123 8.05 -5.71 2.24
CA PHE A 123 7.90 -7.15 2.02
C PHE A 123 9.09 -7.94 2.54
N SER A 124 10.31 -7.51 2.21
CA SER A 124 11.54 -8.10 2.74
C SER A 124 11.53 -8.09 4.28
N LYS A 125 11.16 -6.95 4.89
CA LYS A 125 11.08 -6.81 6.36
C LYS A 125 10.08 -7.78 6.98
N LEU A 126 8.91 -7.94 6.38
CA LEU A 126 7.91 -8.89 6.83
C LEU A 126 8.43 -10.33 6.76
N ARG A 127 9.16 -10.68 5.70
CA ARG A 127 9.66 -12.05 5.47
C ARG A 127 10.82 -12.42 6.38
N TYR A 128 11.83 -11.57 6.48
CA TYR A 128 13.11 -11.96 7.06
C TYR A 128 13.32 -11.42 8.47
N GLN A 129 12.81 -10.23 8.78
CA GLN A 129 12.99 -9.59 10.08
C GLN A 129 11.82 -9.90 11.01
N VAL A 130 10.58 -9.84 10.51
CA VAL A 130 9.37 -10.19 11.28
C VAL A 130 9.09 -11.71 11.20
N ASN A 131 9.70 -12.42 10.25
CA ASN A 131 9.58 -13.87 10.06
C ASN A 131 8.14 -14.34 9.75
N ILE A 132 7.44 -13.60 8.89
CA ILE A 132 6.11 -13.96 8.39
C ILE A 132 6.26 -14.89 7.17
N PRO A 133 5.51 -16.00 7.08
CA PRO A 133 5.53 -16.89 5.91
C PRO A 133 5.13 -16.16 4.61
N LEU A 134 5.65 -16.61 3.46
CA LEU A 134 5.46 -15.98 2.14
C LEU A 134 4.01 -15.53 1.87
N GLU A 135 3.07 -16.48 1.85
CA GLU A 135 1.66 -16.19 1.54
C GLU A 135 1.01 -15.21 2.53
N ALA A 136 1.43 -15.25 3.80
CA ALA A 136 0.92 -14.36 4.83
C ALA A 136 1.52 -12.95 4.70
N ALA A 137 2.80 -12.84 4.34
CA ALA A 137 3.46 -11.56 4.09
C ALA A 137 2.89 -10.85 2.87
N GLU A 138 2.58 -11.58 1.79
CA GLU A 138 1.90 -11.01 0.62
C GLU A 138 0.53 -10.42 0.98
N ARG A 139 -0.29 -11.17 1.73
CA ARG A 139 -1.61 -10.68 2.18
C ARG A 139 -1.50 -9.50 3.13
N CYS A 140 -0.54 -9.55 4.05
CA CYS A 140 -0.23 -8.47 4.98
C CYS A 140 0.12 -7.19 4.20
N LEU A 141 1.07 -7.26 3.27
CA LEU A 141 1.48 -6.12 2.44
C LEU A 141 0.31 -5.54 1.64
N ILE A 142 -0.48 -6.39 0.96
CA ILE A 142 -1.64 -5.93 0.18
C ILE A 142 -2.64 -5.22 1.08
N SER A 143 -2.96 -5.81 2.25
CA SER A 143 -3.87 -5.21 3.22
C SER A 143 -3.35 -3.87 3.75
N THR A 144 -2.05 -3.76 4.01
CA THR A 144 -1.41 -2.52 4.46
C THR A 144 -1.53 -1.43 3.40
N VAL A 145 -1.20 -1.74 2.13
CA VAL A 145 -1.29 -0.75 1.05
C VAL A 145 -2.73 -0.31 0.80
N ILE A 146 -3.70 -1.23 0.81
CA ILE A 146 -5.13 -0.91 0.71
C ILE A 146 -5.56 -0.05 1.90
N GLY A 147 -5.12 -0.36 3.11
CA GLY A 147 -5.35 0.46 4.31
C GLY A 147 -4.86 1.89 4.12
N ILE A 148 -3.62 2.06 3.65
CA ILE A 148 -3.02 3.37 3.37
C ILE A 148 -3.81 4.12 2.30
N MET A 149 -4.24 3.45 1.22
CA MET A 149 -5.11 4.05 0.19
C MET A 149 -6.48 4.49 0.74
N ASN A 150 -6.98 3.78 1.75
CA ASN A 150 -8.18 4.14 2.52
C ASN A 150 -7.89 5.14 3.67
N GLY A 151 -6.68 5.69 3.74
CA GLY A 151 -6.29 6.69 4.72
C GLY A 151 -6.26 6.16 6.15
N THR A 152 -5.70 4.97 6.36
CA THR A 152 -5.28 4.56 7.71
C THR A 152 -4.15 5.46 8.21
N THR A 153 -4.06 5.63 9.51
CA THR A 153 -2.88 6.23 10.15
C THR A 153 -1.72 5.23 10.18
N LEU A 154 -0.54 5.72 10.49
CA LEU A 154 0.65 4.90 10.67
C LEU A 154 0.49 3.90 11.82
N GLU A 155 -0.10 4.32 12.94
CA GLU A 155 -0.44 3.44 14.08
C GLU A 155 -1.34 2.30 13.62
N GLU A 156 -2.47 2.61 12.97
CA GLU A 156 -3.42 1.60 12.49
C GLU A 156 -2.76 0.59 11.53
N ALA A 157 -1.90 1.07 10.62
CA ALA A 157 -1.14 0.21 9.71
C ALA A 157 -0.13 -0.68 10.45
N PHE A 158 0.56 -0.13 11.44
CA PHE A 158 1.56 -0.85 12.23
C PHE A 158 0.92 -1.92 13.13
N GLU A 159 -0.17 -1.58 13.80
CA GLU A 159 -0.94 -2.52 14.63
C GLU A 159 -1.49 -3.66 13.79
N ALA A 160 -2.05 -3.35 12.60
CA ALA A 160 -2.54 -4.36 11.68
C ALA A 160 -1.44 -5.36 11.29
N ILE A 161 -0.22 -4.90 10.98
CA ILE A 161 0.94 -5.77 10.70
C ILE A 161 1.32 -6.60 11.93
N SER A 162 1.26 -6.01 13.12
CA SER A 162 1.60 -6.69 14.37
C SER A 162 0.69 -7.88 14.68
N GLU A 163 -0.58 -7.82 14.25
CA GLU A 163 -1.50 -8.97 14.32
C GLU A 163 -1.00 -10.17 13.49
N TRP A 164 -0.43 -9.93 12.31
CA TRP A 164 0.13 -11.00 11.46
C TRP A 164 1.38 -11.65 12.05
N SER A 165 2.15 -10.90 12.84
CA SER A 165 3.37 -11.39 13.50
C SER A 165 3.08 -12.10 14.83
N ASN A 166 1.81 -12.18 15.26
CA ASN A 166 1.40 -12.62 16.61
C ASN A 166 2.19 -11.90 17.73
N GLY A 167 2.54 -10.62 17.50
CA GLY A 167 3.31 -9.81 18.44
C GLY A 167 4.75 -10.29 18.68
N LYS A 168 5.34 -11.08 17.77
CA LYS A 168 6.70 -11.62 17.91
C LYS A 168 7.81 -10.68 17.40
N SER A 169 7.47 -9.44 17.08
CA SER A 169 8.43 -8.46 16.57
C SER A 169 9.35 -7.95 17.68
N ASP A 170 10.61 -7.69 17.34
CA ASP A 170 11.56 -7.03 18.22
C ASP A 170 11.79 -5.57 17.83
N ILE A 171 12.55 -4.84 18.63
CA ILE A 171 12.78 -3.40 18.48
C ILE A 171 13.34 -3.05 17.10
N ALA A 172 14.26 -3.86 16.57
CA ALA A 172 14.87 -3.62 15.26
C ALA A 172 13.84 -3.81 14.15
N ALA A 173 13.08 -4.91 14.20
CA ALA A 173 12.02 -5.18 13.23
C ALA A 173 10.92 -4.09 13.28
N ASN A 174 10.56 -3.61 14.48
CA ASN A 174 9.61 -2.51 14.63
C ASN A 174 10.11 -1.22 13.97
N ALA A 175 11.38 -0.84 14.20
CA ALA A 175 12.01 0.32 13.56
C ALA A 175 11.97 0.23 12.02
N GLU A 176 12.36 -0.92 11.48
CA GLU A 176 12.40 -1.13 10.03
C GLU A 176 10.99 -1.15 9.40
N VAL A 177 10.01 -1.77 10.05
CA VAL A 177 8.61 -1.77 9.59
C VAL A 177 8.02 -0.37 9.67
N TRP A 178 8.26 0.38 10.75
CA TRP A 178 7.81 1.76 10.89
C TRP A 178 8.38 2.67 9.79
N MET A 179 9.67 2.54 9.49
CA MET A 179 10.33 3.26 8.38
C MET A 179 9.67 2.93 7.04
N ALA A 180 9.48 1.64 6.75
CA ALA A 180 8.92 1.22 5.47
C ALA A 180 7.47 1.66 5.28
N ILE A 181 6.61 1.54 6.31
CA ILE A 181 5.24 2.07 6.27
C ILE A 181 5.27 3.58 6.03
N SER A 182 6.14 4.31 6.74
CA SER A 182 6.27 5.77 6.59
C SER A 182 6.59 6.15 5.15
N GLY A 183 7.57 5.49 4.53
CA GLY A 183 7.93 5.70 3.13
C GLY A 183 6.78 5.44 2.17
N ILE A 184 6.08 4.30 2.30
CA ILE A 184 4.90 4.00 1.49
C ILE A 184 3.84 5.11 1.67
N MET A 185 3.55 5.52 2.90
CA MET A 185 2.56 6.56 3.16
C MET A 185 2.92 7.92 2.55
N LEU A 186 4.21 8.24 2.42
CA LEU A 186 4.70 9.50 1.88
C LEU A 186 4.74 9.51 0.35
N GLU A 187 5.03 8.38 -0.28
CA GLU A 187 5.31 8.26 -1.72
C GLU A 187 4.16 7.65 -2.53
N LEU A 188 3.34 6.79 -1.94
CA LEU A 188 2.23 6.15 -2.64
C LEU A 188 1.18 7.18 -3.08
N GLU A 189 0.75 7.13 -4.32
CA GLU A 189 -0.31 8.02 -4.80
C GLU A 189 -1.69 7.61 -4.24
N LEU A 190 -2.39 8.58 -3.67
CA LEU A 190 -3.57 8.33 -2.84
C LEU A 190 -4.88 8.76 -3.52
N PRO A 191 -5.93 7.94 -3.41
CA PRO A 191 -7.27 8.31 -3.86
C PRO A 191 -7.77 9.58 -3.19
N MET A 192 -7.53 9.74 -1.89
CA MET A 192 -7.93 10.93 -1.13
C MET A 192 -7.26 12.24 -1.59
N LEU A 193 -6.13 12.14 -2.29
CA LEU A 193 -5.39 13.29 -2.85
C LEU A 193 -5.50 13.35 -4.38
N LYS A 194 -6.52 12.68 -4.94
CA LYS A 194 -6.81 12.63 -6.38
C LYS A 194 -5.59 12.19 -7.22
N GLY A 195 -4.90 11.14 -6.75
CA GLY A 195 -3.78 10.53 -7.45
C GLY A 195 -2.42 11.21 -7.20
N ARG A 196 -2.29 12.03 -6.16
CA ARG A 196 -1.00 12.54 -5.68
C ARG A 196 -0.50 11.73 -4.50
N SER A 197 0.81 11.66 -4.31
CA SER A 197 1.39 11.25 -3.03
C SER A 197 1.23 12.34 -1.97
N ARG A 198 1.43 12.00 -0.69
CA ARG A 198 1.45 13.01 0.39
C ARG A 198 2.57 14.02 0.15
N THR A 199 3.72 13.58 -0.34
CA THR A 199 4.88 14.44 -0.64
C THR A 199 4.58 15.45 -1.74
N GLU A 200 3.96 15.01 -2.83
CA GLU A 200 3.56 15.91 -3.94
C GLU A 200 2.52 16.92 -3.49
N TYR A 201 1.47 16.46 -2.82
CA TYR A 201 0.43 17.34 -2.28
C TYR A 201 1.01 18.38 -1.32
N ALA A 202 1.88 17.95 -0.41
CA ALA A 202 2.52 18.83 0.57
C ALA A 202 3.39 19.91 -0.10
N ARG A 203 4.10 19.55 -1.17
CA ARG A 203 4.85 20.49 -2.01
C ARG A 203 3.94 21.53 -2.66
N GLU A 204 2.82 21.11 -3.24
CA GLU A 204 1.84 22.01 -3.86
C GLU A 204 1.18 22.96 -2.85
N LYS A 205 0.96 22.49 -1.61
CA LYS A 205 0.33 23.27 -0.54
C LYS A 205 1.34 24.00 0.37
N ASN A 206 2.64 23.83 0.14
CA ASN A 206 3.71 24.36 0.98
C ASN A 206 3.51 24.04 2.47
N MET A 207 3.32 22.76 2.77
CA MET A 207 3.13 22.23 4.13
C MET A 207 3.94 20.96 4.34
N SER A 208 3.93 20.40 5.55
CA SER A 208 4.57 19.10 5.83
C SER A 208 3.70 17.94 5.30
N PRO A 209 4.29 16.91 4.67
CA PRO A 209 3.53 15.74 4.22
C PRO A 209 2.96 14.89 5.37
N TRP A 210 3.58 14.95 6.56
CA TRP A 210 3.11 14.29 7.78
C TRP A 210 1.82 14.88 8.33
N SER A 211 1.41 16.05 7.84
CA SER A 211 0.20 16.74 8.30
C SER A 211 -1.09 16.33 7.57
N VAL A 212 -1.01 15.40 6.61
CA VAL A 212 -2.14 14.90 5.83
C VAL A 212 -2.70 13.60 6.43
N ASP A 213 -3.30 13.72 7.62
CA ASP A 213 -3.85 12.62 8.46
C ASP A 213 -2.98 11.34 8.45
N MET A 214 -1.66 11.50 8.56
CA MET A 214 -0.72 10.38 8.51
C MET A 214 -0.54 9.71 9.89
N VAL A 215 -0.62 10.49 10.97
CA VAL A 215 -0.32 10.02 12.32
C VAL A 215 -1.49 10.27 13.27
N SER A 216 -1.64 9.36 14.22
CA SER A 216 -2.57 9.50 15.35
C SER A 216 -2.07 10.54 16.35
N ASN A 217 -3.00 11.10 17.14
CA ASN A 217 -2.66 12.04 18.21
C ASN A 217 -2.52 11.30 19.54
N HIS A 218 -1.29 11.29 20.08
CA HIS A 218 -0.98 10.68 21.37
C HIS A 218 -0.48 11.71 22.37
N ALA A 219 -0.82 11.51 23.65
CA ALA A 219 -0.13 12.14 24.76
C ALA A 219 1.10 11.29 25.12
N ALA A 220 2.16 11.41 24.33
CA ALA A 220 3.37 10.60 24.47
C ALA A 220 3.94 10.68 25.90
N VAL A 221 4.21 9.51 26.50
CA VAL A 221 4.88 9.41 27.80
C VAL A 221 6.34 9.07 27.55
N PHE A 222 7.18 10.10 27.37
CA PHE A 222 8.59 9.93 26.97
C PHE A 222 9.44 9.10 27.95
N SER A 223 9.01 9.01 29.21
CA SER A 223 9.63 8.18 30.24
C SER A 223 9.23 6.70 30.19
N ASP A 224 8.39 6.28 29.23
CA ASP A 224 8.09 4.88 28.99
C ASP A 224 9.09 4.27 28.00
N LYS A 225 9.74 3.18 28.42
CA LYS A 225 10.68 2.42 27.59
C LYS A 225 9.99 1.72 26.42
N LYS A 226 8.69 1.43 26.54
CA LYS A 226 7.89 0.72 25.54
C LYS A 226 7.13 1.64 24.59
N LEU A 227 7.27 2.96 24.74
CA LEU A 227 6.65 3.93 23.86
C LEU A 227 7.11 3.66 22.42
N HIS A 228 6.17 3.33 21.54
CA HIS A 228 6.43 3.04 20.14
C HIS A 228 6.69 4.30 19.34
N MET A 229 7.43 4.20 18.23
CA MET A 229 7.72 5.36 17.36
C MET A 229 6.46 6.07 16.86
N TYR A 230 5.40 5.31 16.53
CA TYR A 230 4.12 5.86 16.06
C TYR A 230 3.34 6.62 17.13
N GLU A 231 3.69 6.46 18.41
CA GLU A 231 3.07 7.17 19.54
C GLU A 231 3.76 8.51 19.84
N PHE A 232 4.90 8.81 19.21
CA PHE A 232 5.54 10.12 19.35
C PHE A 232 4.71 11.22 18.68
N PRO A 233 4.83 12.49 19.12
CA PRO A 233 4.18 13.59 18.43
C PRO A 233 4.58 13.64 16.95
N LYS A 234 3.64 14.03 16.08
CA LYS A 234 3.85 14.15 14.62
C LYS A 234 5.19 14.76 14.22
N SER A 235 5.55 15.89 14.81
CA SER A 235 6.80 16.58 14.46
C SER A 235 8.03 15.73 14.80
N VAL A 236 7.99 14.96 15.89
CA VAL A 236 9.08 14.07 16.27
C VAL A 236 9.15 12.88 15.33
N GLN A 237 8.01 12.32 14.91
CA GLN A 237 7.98 11.27 13.88
C GLN A 237 8.59 11.74 12.56
N GLU A 238 8.26 12.97 12.12
CA GLU A 238 8.88 13.59 10.95
C GLU A 238 10.40 13.77 11.13
N TRP A 239 10.87 14.22 12.29
CA TRP A 239 12.30 14.33 12.58
C TRP A 239 13.00 12.97 12.56
N MET A 240 12.38 11.94 13.14
CA MET A 240 12.91 10.57 13.13
C MET A 240 13.07 10.07 11.70
N TYR A 241 12.03 10.18 10.88
CA TYR A 241 12.06 9.73 9.49
C TYR A 241 13.11 10.49 8.68
N ASN A 242 13.13 11.82 8.74
CA ASN A 242 14.08 12.64 7.98
C ASN A 242 15.53 12.40 8.42
N ALA A 243 15.76 12.14 9.72
CA ALA A 243 17.07 11.80 10.23
C ALA A 243 17.55 10.46 9.69
N CYS A 244 16.70 9.44 9.67
CA CYS A 244 17.03 8.11 9.15
C CYS A 244 17.23 8.10 7.65
N GLU A 245 16.32 8.72 6.91
CA GLU A 245 16.30 8.65 5.45
C GLU A 245 17.35 9.55 4.81
N PHE A 246 17.46 10.80 5.29
CA PHE A 246 18.28 11.82 4.64
C PHE A 246 19.55 12.19 5.42
N GLY A 247 19.72 11.69 6.65
CA GLY A 247 20.91 12.00 7.46
C GLY A 247 21.02 13.47 7.85
N GLU A 248 19.90 14.19 7.89
CA GLU A 248 19.89 15.63 8.13
C GLU A 248 20.44 15.93 9.54
N SER A 249 21.63 16.52 9.58
CA SER A 249 22.34 16.77 10.86
C SER A 249 21.53 17.64 11.83
N HIS A 250 20.65 18.51 11.32
CA HIS A 250 19.80 19.33 12.16
C HIS A 250 18.64 18.54 12.80
N GLU A 251 18.10 17.54 12.11
CA GLU A 251 17.07 16.64 12.67
C GLU A 251 17.67 15.69 13.70
N ILE A 252 18.85 15.11 13.41
CA ILE A 252 19.60 14.31 14.39
C ILE A 252 19.85 15.12 15.67
N GLN A 253 20.27 16.38 15.55
CA GLN A 253 20.48 17.26 16.70
C GLN A 253 19.19 17.56 17.47
N ARG A 254 18.05 17.73 16.78
CA ARG A 254 16.75 17.90 17.44
C ARG A 254 16.36 16.67 18.24
N LEU A 255 16.59 15.46 17.71
CA LEU A 255 16.32 14.21 18.42
C LEU A 255 17.17 14.08 19.69
N PHE A 256 18.47 14.40 19.64
CA PHE A 256 19.31 14.44 20.84
C PHE A 256 18.86 15.49 21.87
N ASN A 257 18.47 16.68 21.40
CA ASN A 257 17.98 17.74 22.27
C ASN A 257 16.68 17.32 22.97
N LEU A 258 15.73 16.75 22.22
CA LEU A 258 14.48 16.21 22.74
C LEU A 258 14.75 15.13 23.78
N LYS A 259 15.60 14.15 23.44
CA LYS A 259 15.98 13.06 24.35
C LYS A 259 16.47 13.58 25.68
N LYS A 260 17.33 14.60 25.67
CA LYS A 260 17.88 15.21 26.87
C LYS A 260 16.85 16.03 27.66
N GLN A 261 16.04 16.82 26.98
CA GLN A 261 15.08 17.75 27.61
C GLN A 261 13.90 17.02 28.24
N GLU A 262 13.37 16.02 27.54
CA GLU A 262 12.19 15.27 27.94
C GLU A 262 12.51 13.92 28.60
N ASN A 263 13.80 13.61 28.76
CA ASN A 263 14.30 12.35 29.30
C ASN A 263 13.71 11.12 28.56
N VAL A 264 13.73 11.16 27.22
CA VAL A 264 13.19 10.09 26.37
C VAL A 264 13.98 8.81 26.61
N CYS A 265 13.29 7.74 27.00
CA CYS A 265 13.89 6.42 27.24
C CYS A 265 13.25 5.29 26.44
N SER A 266 12.41 5.60 25.45
CA SER A 266 11.87 4.64 24.48
C SER A 266 13.01 3.84 23.82
N GLU A 267 12.94 2.52 23.88
CA GLU A 267 13.98 1.66 23.32
C GLU A 267 13.98 1.68 21.79
N GLU A 268 12.80 1.81 21.15
CA GLU A 268 12.69 2.00 19.70
C GLU A 268 13.30 3.32 19.25
N PHE A 269 13.03 4.41 19.97
CA PHE A 269 13.64 5.72 19.68
C PHE A 269 15.16 5.67 19.79
N ILE A 270 15.69 5.04 20.85
CA ILE A 270 17.13 4.96 21.07
C ILE A 270 17.78 4.07 20.01
N TYR A 271 17.15 2.94 19.66
CA TYR A 271 17.61 2.07 18.58
C TYR A 271 17.69 2.84 17.26
N LEU A 272 16.62 3.51 16.86
CA LEU A 272 16.54 4.28 15.62
C LEU A 272 17.60 5.39 15.58
N LEU A 273 17.77 6.14 16.67
CA LEU A 273 18.78 7.19 16.76
C LEU A 273 20.19 6.62 16.69
N CYS A 274 20.44 5.47 17.33
CA CYS A 274 21.74 4.80 17.28
C CYS A 274 22.05 4.28 15.87
N ASP A 275 21.08 3.64 15.23
CA ASP A 275 21.18 3.12 13.87
C ASP A 275 21.45 4.23 12.85
N THR A 276 20.78 5.37 13.02
CA THR A 276 21.03 6.60 12.25
C THR A 276 22.46 7.10 12.46
N CYS A 277 22.92 7.13 13.71
CA CYS A 277 24.30 7.56 14.02
C CYS A 277 25.34 6.63 13.40
N ILE A 278 25.09 5.32 13.37
CA ILE A 278 25.95 4.35 12.69
C ILE A 278 25.98 4.64 11.18
N THR A 279 24.80 4.77 10.57
CA THR A 279 24.64 4.98 9.12
C THR A 279 25.33 6.26 8.63
N PHE A 280 25.24 7.35 9.40
CA PHE A 280 25.81 8.65 9.03
C PHE A 280 27.13 9.00 9.74
N GLY A 281 27.82 8.02 10.32
CA GLY A 281 29.17 8.17 10.86
C GLY A 281 29.29 9.10 12.08
N LYS A 282 28.29 9.14 12.96
CA LYS A 282 28.29 9.89 14.23
C LYS A 282 28.86 9.04 15.37
N GLU A 283 30.14 8.68 15.26
CA GLU A 283 30.79 7.70 16.14
C GLU A 283 30.80 8.08 17.63
N ALA A 284 30.85 9.38 17.95
CA ALA A 284 30.95 9.86 19.33
C ALA A 284 29.69 9.55 20.15
N GLU A 285 28.54 9.45 19.47
CA GLU A 285 27.23 9.26 20.06
C GLU A 285 26.84 7.77 20.17
N VAL A 286 27.36 6.93 19.28
CA VAL A 286 26.98 5.51 19.14
C VAL A 286 27.21 4.72 20.42
N GLU A 287 28.41 4.79 21.02
CA GLU A 287 28.73 3.96 22.20
C GLU A 287 27.89 4.35 23.43
N ALA A 288 27.47 5.61 23.53
CA ALA A 288 26.58 6.04 24.60
C ALA A 288 25.18 5.45 24.45
N LEU A 289 24.62 5.47 23.23
CA LEU A 289 23.29 4.92 22.93
C LEU A 289 23.26 3.40 23.06
N LEU A 290 24.31 2.71 22.58
CA LEU A 290 24.45 1.26 22.76
C LEU A 290 24.45 0.85 24.22
N LYS A 291 25.25 1.51 25.07
CA LYS A 291 25.26 1.25 26.51
C LYS A 291 23.91 1.53 27.15
N GLU A 292 23.17 2.52 26.68
CA GLU A 292 21.84 2.80 27.21
C GLU A 292 20.88 1.64 26.92
N LEU A 293 20.86 1.13 25.69
CA LEU A 293 20.07 -0.05 25.30
C LEU A 293 20.49 -1.32 26.05
N GLU A 294 21.80 -1.56 26.19
CA GLU A 294 22.33 -2.72 26.94
C GLU A 294 21.86 -2.73 28.40
N ASN A 295 21.67 -1.55 28.98
CA ASN A 295 21.24 -1.39 30.36
C ASN A 295 19.73 -1.18 30.51
N SER A 296 18.95 -1.19 29.42
CA SER A 296 17.53 -0.81 29.46
C SER A 296 16.60 -1.98 29.83
N SER A 297 16.58 -3.05 29.05
CA SER A 297 15.73 -4.24 29.22
C SER A 297 16.34 -5.48 28.55
N SER A 298 15.64 -6.63 28.56
CA SER A 298 16.04 -7.77 27.73
C SER A 298 15.89 -7.49 26.23
N PHE A 299 14.87 -6.72 25.83
CA PHE A 299 14.66 -6.35 24.44
C PHE A 299 15.71 -5.35 23.98
N GLY A 300 16.00 -4.33 24.80
CA GLY A 300 17.06 -3.36 24.54
C GLY A 300 18.44 -4.01 24.38
N ARG A 301 18.77 -5.02 25.20
CA ARG A 301 20.00 -5.80 25.02
C ARG A 301 20.07 -6.48 23.66
N THR A 302 19.03 -7.19 23.25
CA THR A 302 18.96 -7.80 21.91
C THR A 302 19.10 -6.76 20.81
N ALA A 303 18.50 -5.58 20.97
CA ALA A 303 18.59 -4.49 20.01
C ALA A 303 20.02 -3.92 19.92
N ALA A 304 20.70 -3.76 21.04
CA ALA A 304 22.10 -3.35 21.08
C ALA A 304 23.04 -4.38 20.44
N ASP A 305 22.80 -5.68 20.68
CA ASP A 305 23.57 -6.76 20.07
C ASP A 305 23.48 -6.71 18.53
N LYS A 306 22.28 -6.52 17.98
CA LYS A 306 22.07 -6.33 16.53
C LYS A 306 22.84 -5.13 15.97
N LEU A 307 22.78 -3.98 16.65
CA LEU A 307 23.52 -2.78 16.24
C LEU A 307 25.05 -2.98 16.32
N ARG A 308 25.54 -3.75 17.29
CA ARG A 308 26.96 -4.11 17.38
C ARG A 308 27.39 -5.05 16.26
N ASP A 309 26.56 -6.03 15.89
CA ASP A 309 26.82 -6.88 14.73
C ASP A 309 26.86 -6.05 13.43
N ARG A 310 25.97 -5.08 13.29
CA ARG A 310 25.99 -4.13 12.16
C ARG A 310 27.26 -3.30 12.10
N LEU A 311 27.71 -2.73 13.22
CA LEU A 311 28.98 -2.00 13.32
C LEU A 311 30.21 -2.83 12.92
N GLN A 312 30.16 -4.14 13.17
CA GLN A 312 31.26 -5.05 12.83
C GLN A 312 31.21 -5.52 11.37
N GLY A 313 30.27 -5.02 10.56
CA GLY A 313 30.06 -5.45 9.18
C GLY A 313 29.56 -6.90 9.07
N ARG A 314 28.92 -7.44 10.12
CA ARG A 314 28.38 -8.80 10.12
C ARG A 314 26.94 -8.88 9.59
N TYR A 315 26.33 -7.73 9.26
CA TYR A 315 24.95 -7.64 8.81
C TYR A 315 24.77 -7.81 7.29
N ASP A 316 25.84 -7.79 6.49
CA ASP A 316 25.75 -7.83 5.01
C ASP A 316 25.74 -9.26 4.44
N ALA A 317 25.68 -10.30 5.28
CA ALA A 317 25.73 -11.71 4.83
C ALA A 317 24.35 -12.35 4.61
N PHE A 318 23.25 -11.57 4.62
CA PHE A 318 21.90 -12.06 4.28
C PHE A 318 21.32 -11.47 3.00
N ASP A 319 22.00 -10.49 2.38
CA ASP A 319 21.60 -9.91 1.08
C ASP A 319 22.20 -10.65 -0.13
N GLU A 320 23.10 -11.64 0.07
CA GLU A 320 23.75 -12.35 -1.05
C GLU A 320 23.23 -13.77 -1.31
N GLU A 321 22.24 -14.27 -0.55
CA GLU A 321 21.53 -15.51 -0.87
C GLU A 321 20.07 -15.19 -1.23
N TYR A 322 19.89 -14.29 -2.20
CA TYR A 322 18.70 -14.32 -3.05
C TYR A 322 18.69 -15.68 -3.73
N ASP A 323 17.94 -16.63 -3.18
CA ASP A 323 17.63 -17.88 -3.86
C ASP A 323 17.20 -17.52 -5.30
N ASP A 324 17.86 -18.11 -6.30
CA ASP A 324 17.63 -17.93 -7.75
C ASP A 324 16.18 -18.26 -8.19
N GLU A 325 15.26 -18.49 -7.25
CA GLU A 325 13.82 -18.69 -7.43
C GLU A 325 12.97 -17.42 -7.14
N PHE A 326 13.58 -16.30 -6.70
CA PHE A 326 12.85 -15.04 -6.48
C PHE A 326 12.54 -14.33 -7.80
N ASP A 327 11.45 -14.73 -8.45
CA ASP A 327 10.92 -14.04 -9.63
C ASP A 327 10.08 -12.83 -9.22
N GLU A 328 10.72 -11.65 -9.18
CA GLU A 328 10.10 -10.34 -8.92
C GLU A 328 8.85 -10.09 -9.78
N LYS A 329 8.80 -10.67 -10.99
CA LYS A 329 7.65 -10.59 -11.91
C LYS A 329 6.44 -11.42 -11.46
N ASN A 330 6.65 -12.41 -10.59
CA ASN A 330 5.63 -13.30 -10.03
C ASN A 330 5.40 -13.08 -8.54
N MET A 331 6.02 -12.07 -7.91
CA MET A 331 5.88 -11.74 -6.49
C MET A 331 4.44 -11.36 -6.08
N PHE A 332 3.60 -10.93 -7.02
CA PHE A 332 2.19 -10.64 -6.79
C PHE A 332 1.28 -11.34 -7.82
N PRO A 333 1.12 -12.67 -7.79
CA PRO A 333 0.33 -13.42 -8.78
C PRO A 333 -1.15 -13.02 -8.80
N TRP A 334 -1.67 -12.50 -7.68
CA TRP A 334 -3.06 -12.10 -7.50
C TRP A 334 -3.37 -10.71 -8.08
N ILE A 335 -2.36 -9.84 -8.24
CA ILE A 335 -2.48 -8.60 -9.04
C ILE A 335 -2.60 -8.97 -10.53
N ASN A 336 -1.89 -10.03 -10.93
CA ASN A 336 -1.99 -10.68 -12.23
C ASN A 336 -3.09 -11.76 -12.32
N ALA A 337 -4.07 -11.76 -11.40
CA ALA A 337 -5.17 -12.71 -11.43
C ALA A 337 -5.91 -12.58 -12.77
N LYS A 338 -5.70 -13.55 -13.66
CA LYS A 338 -6.47 -13.65 -14.89
C LYS A 338 -7.94 -13.57 -14.51
N PRO A 339 -8.74 -12.71 -15.16
CA PRO A 339 -10.17 -12.63 -14.87
C PRO A 339 -10.73 -14.05 -14.90
N GLN A 340 -11.55 -14.41 -13.90
CA GLN A 340 -12.26 -15.67 -13.87
C GLN A 340 -13.00 -15.80 -15.21
N VAL A 341 -12.40 -16.57 -16.12
CA VAL A 341 -13.00 -16.79 -17.44
C VAL A 341 -14.29 -17.55 -17.17
N PRO A 342 -15.44 -17.07 -17.64
CA PRO A 342 -16.70 -17.78 -17.47
C PRO A 342 -16.50 -19.21 -17.96
N PHE A 343 -16.91 -20.19 -17.15
CA PHE A 343 -16.80 -21.60 -17.53
C PHE A 343 -17.50 -21.84 -18.88
N ILE A 344 -16.71 -22.01 -19.94
CA ILE A 344 -17.21 -22.37 -21.27
C ILE A 344 -17.43 -23.88 -21.22
N ARG A 345 -18.69 -24.30 -21.25
CA ARG A 345 -19.03 -25.73 -21.39
C ARG A 345 -18.47 -26.23 -22.72
N GLU A 346 -17.64 -27.27 -22.67
CA GLU A 346 -17.11 -27.95 -23.86
C GLU A 346 -18.23 -28.57 -24.72
N SER A 347 -19.39 -28.83 -24.10
CA SER A 347 -20.57 -29.36 -24.77
C SER A 347 -21.72 -28.34 -24.78
N PRO A 348 -22.53 -28.31 -25.86
CA PRO A 348 -23.73 -27.51 -25.91
C PRO A 348 -24.63 -27.81 -24.71
N LYS A 349 -25.24 -26.76 -24.12
CA LYS A 349 -26.22 -26.94 -23.05
C LYS A 349 -27.38 -27.79 -23.58
N ILE A 350 -27.52 -29.00 -23.06
CA ILE A 350 -28.64 -29.88 -23.44
C ILE A 350 -29.96 -29.24 -23.02
N GLY A 351 -30.83 -29.00 -24.00
CA GLY A 351 -32.17 -28.48 -23.78
C GLY A 351 -33.05 -29.52 -23.09
N ARG A 352 -33.98 -29.07 -22.23
CA ARG A 352 -34.92 -29.98 -21.52
C ARG A 352 -35.69 -30.93 -22.45
N ASN A 353 -35.88 -30.56 -23.72
CA ASN A 353 -36.61 -31.35 -24.70
C ASN A 353 -35.72 -32.16 -25.66
N ASP A 354 -34.40 -32.03 -25.58
CA ASP A 354 -33.46 -32.72 -26.49
C ASP A 354 -33.36 -34.21 -26.15
N PRO A 355 -32.91 -35.06 -27.10
CA PRO A 355 -32.65 -36.48 -26.84
C PRO A 355 -31.67 -36.67 -25.69
N CYS A 356 -31.98 -37.59 -24.76
CA CYS A 356 -31.16 -37.82 -23.58
C CYS A 356 -29.84 -38.53 -23.95
N PRO A 357 -28.68 -38.06 -23.45
CA PRO A 357 -27.36 -38.55 -23.90
C PRO A 357 -27.02 -39.95 -23.37
N CYS A 358 -27.83 -40.52 -22.47
CA CYS A 358 -27.71 -41.90 -22.01
C CYS A 358 -28.19 -42.95 -23.04
N GLY A 359 -28.60 -42.53 -24.23
CA GLY A 359 -29.04 -43.44 -25.30
C GLY A 359 -30.45 -44.02 -25.13
N SER A 360 -31.23 -43.54 -24.16
CA SER A 360 -32.56 -44.09 -23.84
C SER A 360 -33.66 -43.77 -24.87
N GLY A 361 -33.38 -42.91 -25.86
CA GLY A 361 -34.37 -42.42 -26.84
C GLY A 361 -35.42 -41.45 -26.27
N LYS A 362 -35.38 -41.12 -24.98
CA LYS A 362 -36.34 -40.21 -24.31
C LYS A 362 -35.81 -38.77 -24.31
N LYS A 363 -36.71 -37.77 -24.18
CA LYS A 363 -36.34 -36.37 -23.94
C LYS A 363 -35.63 -36.22 -22.59
N TYR A 364 -34.61 -35.36 -22.50
CA TYR A 364 -33.76 -35.18 -21.32
C TYR A 364 -34.57 -35.00 -20.02
N LYS A 365 -35.58 -34.12 -20.00
CA LYS A 365 -36.46 -33.88 -18.83
C LYS A 365 -37.28 -35.08 -18.35
N LYS A 366 -37.41 -36.13 -19.17
CA LYS A 366 -38.16 -37.36 -18.84
C LYS A 366 -37.22 -38.53 -18.53
N CYS A 367 -35.91 -38.30 -18.49
CA CYS A 367 -34.89 -39.31 -18.25
C CYS A 367 -33.86 -38.80 -17.23
N CYS A 368 -32.65 -38.42 -17.66
CA CYS A 368 -31.58 -37.97 -16.76
C CYS A 368 -31.80 -36.57 -16.17
N GLY A 369 -32.69 -35.76 -16.74
CA GLY A 369 -33.02 -34.40 -16.25
C GLY A 369 -34.24 -34.34 -15.34
N LYS A 370 -34.47 -35.40 -14.54
CA LYS A 370 -35.49 -35.42 -13.49
C LYS A 370 -34.99 -34.74 -12.23
#